data_AF-A0A350P299-F1
#
_entry.id   AF-A0A350P299-F1
#
_cell.length_a   1.000
_cell.length_b   1.000
_cell.length_c   1.000
_cell.angle_alpha   90.00
_cell.angle_beta   90.00
_cell.angle_gamma   90.00
#
_symmetry.space_group_name_H-M   'P 1'
#
loop_
_entity.id
_entity.type
_entity.pdbx_description
1 polymer ?
#
loop_
_entity_poly.entity_id
_entity_poly.type
_entity_poly.pdbx_seq_one_letter_code
_entity_poly.pdbx_strand_id
1 'polypeptide(L)'
;MDGGMADSHNNGGSSSYYEIPPDCQTLQDIIVKQGMDFTQGNIFKAAYRWDKKPDLEYNLNKIIWFAEDALRRLYESDPNNPRGYCDESKRSGND
;
A
#
# COMPACT_ATOMS: atom_id res chain seq x y z
N MET A 1 9.23 0.70 39.13
CA MET A 1 9.29 1.06 37.70
C MET A 1 8.22 0.24 37.02
N ASP A 2 7.06 0.83 36.81
CA ASP A 2 5.97 0.17 36.09
C ASP A 2 5.79 0.94 34.78
N GLY A 3 6.22 0.31 33.70
CA GLY A 3 6.29 0.88 32.37
C GLY A 3 4.92 0.82 31.73
N GLY A 4 4.19 1.92 31.76
CA GLY A 4 2.96 2.09 30.99
C GLY A 4 3.25 1.93 29.50
N MET A 5 2.79 0.82 28.92
CA MET A 5 2.61 0.66 27.49
C MET A 5 1.56 1.68 27.04
N ALA A 6 2.00 2.75 26.38
CA ALA A 6 1.09 3.69 25.76
C ALA A 6 0.43 3.01 24.56
N ASP A 7 -0.86 2.71 24.69
CA ASP A 7 -1.75 2.37 23.59
C ASP A 7 -1.68 3.47 22.54
N SER A 8 -1.01 3.21 21.42
CA SER A 8 -0.99 4.12 20.28
C SER A 8 -2.29 3.99 19.50
N HIS A 9 -3.39 4.45 20.10
CA HIS A 9 -4.65 4.71 19.42
C HIS A 9 -4.47 5.89 18.44
N ASN A 10 -3.95 5.57 17.25
CA ASN A 10 -3.99 6.41 16.08
C ASN A 10 -5.45 6.54 15.62
N ASN A 11 -6.12 7.63 16.02
CA ASN A 11 -7.50 7.95 15.67
C ASN A 11 -7.65 8.64 14.30
N GLY A 12 -6.76 8.37 13.34
CA GLY A 12 -6.86 8.96 11.98
C GLY A 12 -6.70 10.49 11.93
N GLY A 13 -6.18 11.10 13.00
CA GLY A 13 -5.90 12.54 13.05
C GLY A 13 -4.66 12.91 12.22
N SER A 14 -4.58 14.18 11.81
CA SER A 14 -3.46 14.71 11.02
C SER A 14 -2.14 14.57 11.77
N SER A 15 -1.39 13.54 11.43
CA SER A 15 -0.01 13.36 11.84
C SER A 15 0.94 14.06 10.86
N SER A 16 2.17 14.31 11.30
CA SER A 16 3.24 14.86 10.47
C SER A 16 3.60 13.99 9.26
N TYR A 17 3.23 12.70 9.23
CA TYR A 17 3.46 11.82 8.07
C TYR A 17 2.44 12.00 6.93
N TYR A 18 1.41 12.83 7.10
CA TYR A 18 0.50 13.23 6.02
C TYR A 18 0.87 14.58 5.38
N GLU A 19 1.88 15.28 5.91
CA GLU A 19 2.34 16.53 5.33
C GLU A 19 3.09 16.27 4.01
N ILE A 20 2.70 17.00 2.96
CA ILE A 20 3.44 16.99 1.69
C ILE A 20 4.67 17.88 1.87
N PRO A 21 5.89 17.37 1.59
CA PRO A 21 7.09 18.20 1.68
C PRO A 21 6.98 19.43 0.78
N PRO A 22 7.38 20.63 1.25
CA PRO A 22 7.14 21.89 0.54
C PRO A 22 7.88 22.01 -0.79
N ASP A 23 8.90 21.17 -1.00
CA ASP A 23 9.69 21.05 -2.23
C ASP A 23 9.08 20.07 -3.25
N CYS A 24 8.03 19.33 -2.92
CA CYS A 24 7.36 18.42 -3.85
C CYS A 24 6.31 19.17 -4.69
N GLN A 25 6.47 19.12 -6.02
CA GLN A 25 5.53 19.73 -6.97
C GLN A 25 4.68 18.70 -7.71
N THR A 26 5.14 17.45 -7.72
CA THR A 26 4.56 16.34 -8.47
C THR A 26 4.46 15.08 -7.60
N LEU A 27 3.63 14.12 -8.02
CA LEU A 27 3.60 12.79 -7.39
C LEU A 27 4.95 12.07 -7.48
N GLN A 28 5.74 12.36 -8.52
CA GLN A 28 7.04 11.73 -8.69
C GLN A 28 8.02 12.19 -7.61
N ASP A 29 7.96 13.47 -7.20
CA ASP A 29 8.78 14.00 -6.12
C ASP A 29 8.47 13.28 -4.80
N ILE A 30 7.18 13.06 -4.53
CA ILE A 30 6.73 12.31 -3.35
C ILE A 30 7.23 10.86 -3.40
N ILE A 31 7.10 10.18 -4.53
CA ILE A 31 7.55 8.78 -4.72
C ILE A 31 9.04 8.64 -4.44
N VAL A 32 9.85 9.53 -5.02
CA VAL A 32 11.31 9.51 -4.83
C VAL A 32 11.67 9.83 -3.38
N LYS A 33 11.07 10.87 -2.80
CA LYS A 33 11.40 11.33 -1.46
C LYS A 33 10.99 10.33 -0.37
N GLN A 34 9.90 9.59 -0.59
CA GLN A 34 9.46 8.51 0.30
C GLN A 34 10.16 7.18 0.03
N GLY A 35 11.08 7.10 -0.94
CA GLY A 35 11.80 5.87 -1.28
C GLY A 35 10.87 4.76 -1.79
N MET A 36 9.75 5.12 -2.43
CA MET A 36 8.79 4.15 -2.93
C MET A 36 9.40 3.33 -4.07
N ASP A 37 9.22 2.02 -4.03
CA ASP A 37 9.58 1.14 -5.14
C ASP A 37 8.61 1.29 -6.32
N PHE A 38 8.92 0.59 -7.42
CA PHE A 38 8.10 0.64 -8.64
C PHE A 38 6.62 0.27 -8.38
N THR A 39 6.39 -0.70 -7.50
CA THR A 39 5.06 -1.21 -7.15
C THR A 39 4.29 -0.21 -6.31
N GLN A 40 4.90 0.30 -5.25
CA GLN A 40 4.35 1.33 -4.37
C GLN A 40 4.01 2.61 -5.14
N GLY A 41 4.91 3.07 -6.02
CA GLY A 41 4.69 4.25 -6.84
C GLY A 41 3.52 4.12 -7.82
N ASN A 42 3.29 2.92 -8.37
CA ASN A 42 2.15 2.68 -9.25
C ASN A 42 0.82 2.60 -8.50
N ILE A 43 0.80 1.99 -7.31
CA ILE A 43 -0.36 2.01 -6.41
C ILE A 43 -0.71 3.45 -6.06
N PHE A 44 0.28 4.24 -5.62
CA PHE A 44 0.07 5.64 -5.24
C PHE A 44 -0.48 6.47 -6.41
N LYS A 45 0.11 6.35 -7.61
CA LYS A 45 -0.37 7.05 -8.81
C LYS A 45 -1.78 6.61 -9.22
N ALA A 46 -2.16 5.34 -9.03
CA ALA A 46 -3.49 4.84 -9.33
C ALA A 46 -4.53 5.35 -8.34
N ALA A 47 -4.21 5.35 -7.04
CA ALA A 47 -5.05 5.91 -5.98
C ALA A 47 -5.24 7.43 -6.15
N TYR A 48 -4.19 8.18 -6.49
CA TYR A 48 -4.31 9.64 -6.68
C TYR A 48 -5.22 10.04 -7.84
N ARG A 49 -5.30 9.21 -8.88
CA ARG A 49 -6.10 9.48 -10.08
C ARG A 49 -7.43 8.73 -10.12
N TRP A 50 -7.86 8.19 -8.97
CA TRP A 50 -9.05 7.36 -8.81
C TRP A 50 -10.26 7.89 -9.59
N ASP A 51 -10.56 9.19 -9.44
CA ASP A 51 -11.67 9.87 -10.16
C ASP A 51 -11.21 10.83 -11.28
N LYS A 52 -9.93 10.85 -11.62
CA LYS A 52 -9.33 11.81 -12.57
C LYS A 52 -9.11 11.23 -13.96
N LYS A 53 -9.31 9.91 -14.13
CA LYS A 53 -9.31 9.22 -15.42
C LYS A 53 -10.63 8.47 -15.57
N PRO A 54 -11.15 8.32 -16.80
CA PRO A 54 -12.49 7.79 -17.04
C PRO A 54 -12.67 6.31 -16.67
N ASP A 55 -11.59 5.59 -16.36
CA ASP A 55 -11.61 4.16 -16.09
C ASP A 55 -11.24 3.88 -14.63
N LEU A 56 -12.26 4.02 -13.76
CA LEU A 56 -12.18 3.70 -12.34
C LEU A 56 -11.79 2.23 -12.14
N GLU A 57 -12.40 1.34 -12.91
CA GLU A 57 -12.14 -0.10 -12.88
C GLU A 57 -10.68 -0.41 -13.20
N TYR A 58 -10.10 0.22 -14.23
CA TYR A 58 -8.68 0.09 -14.54
C TYR A 58 -7.77 0.52 -13.37
N ASN A 59 -8.09 1.62 -12.69
CA ASN A 59 -7.29 2.07 -11.54
C ASN A 59 -7.38 1.08 -10.38
N LEU A 60 -8.59 0.58 -10.08
CA LEU A 60 -8.83 -0.44 -9.06
C LEU A 60 -8.07 -1.74 -9.36
N ASN A 61 -8.24 -2.27 -10.57
CA ASN A 61 -7.56 -3.48 -11.01
C ASN A 61 -6.04 -3.33 -10.98
N LYS A 62 -5.52 -2.15 -11.33
CA LYS A 62 -4.09 -1.86 -11.22
C LYS A 62 -3.59 -1.87 -9.78
N ILE A 63 -4.36 -1.28 -8.85
CA ILE A 63 -4.01 -1.32 -7.42
C ILE A 63 -3.99 -2.77 -6.92
N ILE A 64 -5.03 -3.55 -7.24
CA ILE A 64 -5.13 -4.97 -6.87
C ILE A 64 -3.91 -5.73 -7.39
N TRP A 65 -3.60 -5.61 -8.68
CA TRP A 65 -2.48 -6.31 -9.31
C TRP A 65 -1.14 -6.03 -8.62
N PHE A 66 -0.84 -4.74 -8.38
CA PHE A 66 0.42 -4.35 -7.74
C PHE A 66 0.47 -4.76 -6.25
N ALA A 67 -0.65 -4.73 -5.54
CA ALA A 67 -0.73 -5.16 -4.14
C ALA A 67 -0.54 -6.67 -4.01
N GLU A 68 -1.14 -7.46 -4.91
CA GLU A 68 -0.97 -8.91 -4.97
C GLU A 68 0.47 -9.30 -5.25
N ASP A 69 1.13 -8.64 -6.22
CA ASP A 69 2.54 -8.86 -6.49
C ASP A 69 3.43 -8.53 -5.28
N ALA A 70 3.17 -7.41 -4.59
CA ALA A 70 3.90 -7.04 -3.38
C ALA A 70 3.74 -8.09 -2.28
N LEU A 71 2.52 -8.59 -2.06
CA LEU A 71 2.23 -9.64 -1.09
C LEU A 71 2.95 -10.94 -1.45
N ARG A 72 2.91 -11.35 -2.73
CA ARG A 72 3.61 -12.54 -3.22
C ARG A 72 5.11 -12.45 -2.96
N ARG A 73 5.75 -11.33 -3.31
CA ARG A 73 7.19 -11.10 -3.06
C ARG A 73 7.53 -11.12 -1.57
N LEU A 74 6.71 -10.49 -0.73
CA LEU A 74 6.87 -10.52 0.73
C LEU A 74 6.84 -11.95 1.25
N TYR A 75 5.86 -12.74 0.80
CA TYR A 75 5.66 -14.13 1.20
C TYR A 75 6.76 -15.07 0.71
N GLU A 76 7.30 -14.86 -0.50
CA GLU A 76 8.45 -15.59 -1.01
C GLU A 76 9.74 -15.26 -0.24
N SER A 77 9.87 -14.02 0.24
CA SER A 77 11.05 -13.56 0.99
C SER A 77 11.07 -13.97 2.46
N ASP A 78 9.92 -14.38 3.02
CA ASP A 78 9.80 -14.82 4.41
C ASP A 78 9.78 -16.36 4.49
N PRO A 79 10.88 -17.01 4.92
CA PRO A 79 10.96 -18.46 5.01
C PRO A 79 10.04 -19.07 6.08
N ASN A 80 9.46 -18.27 6.98
CA ASN A 80 8.58 -18.72 8.06
C ASN A 80 7.13 -18.31 7.86
N ASN A 81 6.76 -17.78 6.70
CA ASN A 81 5.41 -17.31 6.47
C ASN A 81 4.41 -18.50 6.44
N PRO A 82 3.43 -18.57 7.36
CA PRO A 82 2.44 -19.65 7.41
C PRO A 82 1.43 -19.60 6.25
N ARG A 83 1.45 -18.53 5.45
CA ARG A 83 0.67 -18.39 4.20
C ARG A 83 1.52 -18.62 2.94
N GLY A 84 2.66 -19.30 3.08
CA GLY A 84 3.54 -19.65 1.98
C GLY A 84 2.77 -20.30 0.83
N TYR A 85 2.84 -19.66 -0.33
CA TYR A 85 2.03 -19.89 -1.52
C TYR A 85 0.58 -19.41 -1.37
N CYS A 86 0.24 -18.33 -2.09
CA CYS A 86 -1.13 -17.93 -2.33
C CYS A 86 -1.85 -19.09 -3.03
N ASP A 87 -2.48 -19.97 -2.27
CA ASP A 87 -3.36 -21.00 -2.79
C ASP A 87 -4.60 -20.29 -3.34
N GLU A 88 -4.61 -20.05 -4.65
CA GLU A 88 -5.74 -19.45 -5.39
C GLU A 88 -7.05 -20.19 -5.11
N SER A 89 -7.01 -21.46 -4.70
CA SER A 89 -8.21 -22.24 -4.35
C SER A 89 -8.95 -21.73 -3.11
N LYS A 90 -8.34 -20.87 -2.29
CA LYS A 90 -9.01 -20.27 -1.12
C LYS A 90 -9.64 -18.90 -1.37
N ARG A 91 -9.56 -18.38 -2.60
CA ARG A 91 -10.24 -17.13 -3.01
C ARG A 91 -11.68 -17.35 -3.49
N SER A 92 -12.02 -18.53 -4.00
CA SER A 92 -13.41 -18.89 -4.30
C SER A 92 -14.06 -19.56 -3.09
N GLY A 93 -14.45 -18.75 -2.12
CA GLY A 93 -15.20 -19.16 -0.94
C GLY A 93 -16.45 -18.32 -0.76
N ASN A 94 -17.26 -18.22 -1.82
CA ASN A 94 -18.67 -17.87 -1.74
C ASN A 94 -19.37 -18.66 -2.84
N ASP A 95 -19.82 -19.86 -2.46
CA ASP A 95 -21.09 -20.50 -2.84
C ASP A 95 -21.38 -21.63 -1.83
#